data_AF-A0A1V2YIP3-F1
#
_entry.id   AF-A0A1V2YIP3-F1
#
_cell.length_a   1.000
_cell.length_b   1.000
_cell.length_c   1.000
_cell.angle_alpha   90.00
_cell.angle_beta   90.00
_cell.angle_gamma   90.00
#
_symmetry.space_group_name_H-M   'P 1'
#
loop_
_entity.id
_entity.type
_entity.pdbx_description
1 polymer ?
#
loop_
_entity_poly.entity_id
_entity_poly.type
_entity_poly.pdbx_seq_one_letter_code
_entity_poly.pdbx_strand_id
1 'polypeptide(L)'
;MENKFATVALVQSQKKQSDDITTEEVKNMVRETVKLAGGLSFIKDGQTVVLKPNLISTRAITGQIAPMRMAMPYADAYKDDSKIIPKEANGITSDYRIAMELATMIREVNPSGKLYIMESSGDGSTTKNLELMGYVKANFPQVDEIISLDYTGDTYRNVNASDIVGIDAPKDQKYKKLASWMNNKYYFDKKYYESDVVISLTCLKNHQNAGFTGGIKNIAIGVMPQQIYRSFKNGTVNRGMAISHEFYALGNFMHDYYALKPADFVFVDGLSGLAYGPACQGAPSYNAAKMNMRLMMASKDIIANDTIGALIVGVNPRSMLYMKSLADKGIGTTDLTRIIVKGNIRVDQIKKPFPTPSGLLGTVFKIPDGVFYANYNAPKAELKSVIVEDGKLKATLNVGSEVIKVEIYNGSELVDVITNNFSLIDIEFSGSSGTLIAYDDLLNATVLTF
;
A
#
# COMPACT_ATOMS: atom_id res chain seq x y z
N MET A 1 14.44 6.23 -23.95
CA MET A 1 13.61 5.45 -23.01
C MET A 1 12.19 5.61 -23.49
N GLU A 2 11.53 4.55 -23.97
CA GLU A 2 10.09 4.61 -24.23
C GLU A 2 9.39 5.17 -22.98
N ASN A 3 8.49 6.14 -23.15
CA ASN A 3 7.68 6.72 -22.08
C ASN A 3 6.75 5.64 -21.50
N LYS A 4 7.30 4.75 -20.68
CA LYS A 4 6.54 3.66 -20.08
C LYS A 4 5.81 4.21 -18.86
N PHE A 5 4.50 4.41 -19.00
CA PHE A 5 3.63 4.76 -17.89
C PHE A 5 3.58 3.63 -16.85
N ALA A 6 3.62 4.01 -15.57
CA ALA A 6 3.22 3.11 -14.50
C ALA A 6 1.69 2.99 -14.50
N THR A 7 1.18 1.76 -14.37
CA THR A 7 -0.26 1.49 -14.31
C THR A 7 -0.66 1.13 -12.89
N VAL A 8 -1.68 1.80 -12.35
CA VAL A 8 -2.31 1.46 -11.07
C VAL A 8 -3.75 1.04 -11.35
N ALA A 9 -4.09 -0.21 -11.04
CA ALA A 9 -5.48 -0.65 -11.06
C ALA A 9 -6.22 -0.05 -9.86
N LEU A 10 -7.47 0.38 -10.07
CA LEU A 10 -8.36 0.91 -9.04
C LEU A 10 -9.79 0.47 -9.34
N VAL A 11 -10.30 -0.47 -8.54
CA VAL A 11 -11.63 -1.06 -8.71
C VAL A 11 -12.46 -0.80 -7.47
N GLN A 12 -13.69 -0.31 -7.63
CA GLN A 12 -14.67 -0.15 -6.56
C GLN A 12 -15.86 -1.10 -6.73
N SER A 13 -16.28 -1.76 -5.65
CA SER A 13 -17.51 -2.54 -5.63
C SER A 13 -18.75 -1.65 -5.74
N GLN A 14 -19.79 -2.17 -6.41
CA GLN A 14 -21.10 -1.54 -6.50
C GLN A 14 -21.96 -1.75 -5.23
N LYS A 15 -21.54 -2.62 -4.30
CA LYS A 15 -22.24 -2.80 -3.01
C LYS A 15 -22.22 -1.51 -2.19
N LYS A 16 -23.22 -1.29 -1.34
CA LYS A 16 -23.26 -0.09 -0.49
C LYS A 16 -22.27 -0.18 0.67
N GLN A 17 -22.15 -1.33 1.33
CA GLN A 17 -21.18 -1.55 2.41
C GLN A 17 -20.13 -2.58 2.03
N SER A 18 -18.92 -2.43 2.57
CA SER A 18 -17.84 -3.41 2.45
C SER A 18 -18.23 -4.78 2.97
N ASP A 19 -19.03 -4.81 4.04
CA ASP A 19 -19.45 -6.02 4.73
C ASP A 19 -20.51 -6.79 3.93
N ASP A 20 -21.14 -6.15 2.92
CA ASP A 20 -22.10 -6.78 2.00
C ASP A 20 -21.42 -7.48 0.81
N ILE A 21 -20.09 -7.33 0.66
CA ILE A 21 -19.34 -7.90 -0.46
C ILE A 21 -19.07 -9.37 -0.15
N THR A 22 -19.69 -10.23 -0.95
CA THR A 22 -19.58 -11.68 -0.81
C THR A 22 -18.18 -12.17 -1.18
N THR A 23 -17.82 -13.36 -0.72
CA THR A 23 -16.54 -13.99 -1.10
C THR A 23 -16.38 -14.12 -2.61
N GLU A 24 -17.44 -14.44 -3.34
CA GLU A 24 -17.37 -14.59 -4.80
C GLU A 24 -17.17 -13.23 -5.50
N GLU A 25 -17.79 -12.17 -5.01
CA GLU A 25 -17.54 -10.81 -5.49
C GLU A 25 -16.10 -10.35 -5.18
N VAL A 26 -15.56 -10.69 -3.99
CA VAL A 26 -14.15 -10.44 -3.66
C VAL A 26 -13.24 -11.11 -4.68
N LYS A 27 -13.45 -12.40 -5.01
CA LYS A 27 -12.62 -13.10 -6.00
C LYS A 27 -12.64 -12.41 -7.38
N ASN A 28 -13.84 -12.06 -7.85
CA ASN A 28 -14.01 -11.39 -9.13
C ASN A 28 -13.29 -10.03 -9.15
N MET A 29 -13.43 -9.25 -8.09
CA MET A 29 -12.72 -7.97 -7.94
C MET A 29 -11.20 -8.15 -7.89
N VAL A 30 -10.68 -9.19 -7.22
CA VAL A 30 -9.24 -9.49 -7.20
C VAL A 30 -8.73 -9.79 -8.62
N ARG A 31 -9.40 -10.70 -9.34
CA ARG A 31 -9.01 -11.06 -10.72
C ARG A 31 -9.05 -9.86 -11.66
N GLU A 32 -10.09 -9.03 -11.58
CA GLU A 32 -10.22 -7.80 -12.36
C GLU A 32 -9.09 -6.82 -12.04
N THR A 33 -8.83 -6.56 -10.75
CA THR A 33 -7.79 -5.64 -10.30
C THR A 33 -6.40 -6.10 -10.75
N VAL A 34 -6.09 -7.39 -10.61
CA VAL A 34 -4.83 -7.98 -11.09
C VAL A 34 -4.70 -7.88 -12.61
N LYS A 35 -5.78 -8.16 -13.36
CA LYS A 35 -5.80 -8.03 -14.82
C LYS A 35 -5.49 -6.59 -15.25
N LEU A 36 -6.15 -5.60 -14.65
CA LEU A 36 -5.94 -4.18 -14.93
C LEU A 36 -4.52 -3.71 -14.59
N ALA A 37 -3.89 -4.31 -13.58
CA ALA A 37 -2.49 -4.08 -13.20
C ALA A 37 -1.47 -4.80 -14.11
N GLY A 38 -1.93 -5.50 -15.15
CA GLY A 38 -1.09 -6.18 -16.14
C GLY A 38 -0.77 -7.65 -15.80
N GLY A 39 -1.53 -8.28 -14.91
CA GLY A 39 -1.48 -9.71 -14.61
C GLY A 39 -0.21 -10.20 -13.90
N LEU A 40 -0.21 -11.49 -13.55
CA LEU A 40 0.88 -12.17 -12.83
C LEU A 40 1.83 -12.98 -13.73
N SER A 41 1.75 -12.87 -15.06
CA SER A 41 2.58 -13.63 -16.01
C SER A 41 4.09 -13.32 -15.94
N PHE A 42 4.49 -12.33 -15.14
CA PHE A 42 5.89 -12.08 -14.83
C PHE A 42 6.47 -13.13 -13.88
N ILE A 43 5.62 -13.78 -13.06
CA ILE A 43 5.97 -14.96 -12.28
C ILE A 43 6.15 -16.13 -13.25
N LYS A 44 7.27 -16.84 -13.12
CA LYS A 44 7.61 -17.99 -13.94
C LYS A 44 7.43 -19.27 -13.13
N ASP A 45 7.04 -20.34 -13.81
CA ASP A 45 6.91 -21.63 -13.17
C ASP A 45 8.25 -22.11 -12.59
N GLY A 46 8.18 -22.76 -11.42
CA GLY A 46 9.33 -23.21 -10.63
C GLY A 46 9.89 -22.17 -9.66
N GLN A 47 9.43 -20.91 -9.71
CA GLN A 47 9.91 -19.85 -8.81
C GLN A 47 9.40 -20.01 -7.38
N THR A 48 10.14 -19.43 -6.43
CA THR A 48 9.69 -19.22 -5.05
C THR A 48 9.03 -17.85 -4.93
N VAL A 49 7.75 -17.83 -4.55
CA VAL A 49 6.94 -16.62 -4.38
C VAL A 49 6.60 -16.42 -2.91
N VAL A 50 6.77 -15.20 -2.40
CA VAL A 50 6.28 -14.78 -1.08
C VAL A 50 5.08 -13.86 -1.25
N LEU A 51 3.95 -14.23 -0.64
CA LEU A 51 2.80 -13.37 -0.42
C LEU A 51 2.85 -12.80 1.01
N LYS A 52 2.94 -11.48 1.11
CA LYS A 52 3.12 -10.76 2.38
C LYS A 52 1.86 -9.98 2.76
N PRO A 53 0.92 -10.56 3.53
CA PRO A 53 -0.26 -9.84 4.02
C PRO A 53 0.13 -8.77 5.05
N ASN A 54 -0.78 -7.83 5.36
CA ASN A 54 -0.61 -6.89 6.45
C ASN A 54 -1.51 -7.27 7.62
N LEU A 55 -0.95 -7.72 8.75
CA LEU A 55 -1.75 -8.05 9.94
C LEU A 55 -1.68 -6.98 11.02
N ILE A 56 -0.50 -6.44 11.34
CA ILE A 56 -0.23 -5.50 12.44
C ILE A 56 -0.79 -5.93 13.82
N SER A 57 -2.10 -5.98 14.05
CA SER A 57 -2.80 -6.33 15.30
C SER A 57 -4.19 -6.90 14.97
N THR A 58 -4.71 -7.78 15.82
CA THR A 58 -6.07 -8.33 15.71
C THR A 58 -7.08 -7.64 16.61
N ARG A 59 -6.75 -6.46 17.14
CA ARG A 59 -7.63 -5.65 17.99
C ARG A 59 -7.58 -4.18 17.59
N ALA A 60 -8.68 -3.48 17.77
CA ALA A 60 -8.71 -2.03 17.62
C ALA A 60 -8.12 -1.35 18.88
N ILE A 61 -7.21 -0.40 18.69
CA ILE A 61 -6.46 0.26 19.78
C ILE A 61 -6.94 1.70 19.90
N THR A 62 -8.21 1.85 20.28
CA THR A 62 -8.93 3.13 20.28
C THR A 62 -8.60 3.97 21.52
N GLY A 63 -8.96 5.27 21.44
CA GLY A 63 -8.77 6.22 22.51
C GLY A 63 -7.34 6.75 22.65
N GLN A 64 -7.16 7.68 23.58
CA GLN A 64 -5.92 8.45 23.75
C GLN A 64 -4.87 7.73 24.62
N ILE A 65 -5.31 6.83 25.51
CA ILE A 65 -4.43 6.18 26.50
C ILE A 65 -3.95 4.79 26.02
N ALA A 66 -4.80 4.03 25.33
CA ALA A 66 -4.45 2.67 24.90
C ALA A 66 -3.24 2.63 23.93
N PRO A 67 -3.04 3.59 23.00
CA PRO A 67 -1.84 3.64 22.17
C PRO A 67 -0.56 3.85 22.98
N MET A 68 -0.60 4.64 24.07
CA MET A 68 0.55 4.77 24.98
C MET A 68 0.85 3.46 25.71
N ARG A 69 -0.14 2.58 25.89
CA ARG A 69 0.05 1.24 26.46
C ARG A 69 0.63 0.23 25.48
N MET A 70 0.54 0.44 24.16
CA MET A 70 1.31 -0.39 23.20
C MET A 70 2.82 -0.20 23.34
N ALA A 71 3.25 0.97 23.84
CA ALA A 71 4.65 1.20 24.17
C ALA A 71 5.05 0.59 25.53
N MET A 72 4.07 0.09 26.32
CA MET A 72 4.35 -0.58 27.58
C MET A 72 4.55 -2.10 27.36
N PRO A 73 5.57 -2.71 27.99
CA PRO A 73 6.02 -4.07 27.66
C PRO A 73 5.11 -5.24 28.09
N TYR A 74 3.85 -5.00 28.50
CA TYR A 74 3.03 -6.00 29.20
C TYR A 74 1.50 -5.90 28.97
N ALA A 75 1.06 -5.69 27.73
CA ALA A 75 -0.35 -5.91 27.38
C ALA A 75 -0.48 -7.22 26.60
N ASP A 76 -1.04 -8.26 27.23
CA ASP A 76 -1.48 -9.45 26.51
C ASP A 76 -2.57 -9.04 25.51
N ALA A 77 -2.26 -9.17 24.22
CA ALA A 77 -3.11 -8.76 23.12
C ALA A 77 -4.41 -9.58 23.03
N TYR A 78 -4.47 -10.74 23.69
CA TYR A 78 -5.57 -11.70 23.62
C TYR A 78 -6.36 -11.80 24.93
N LYS A 79 -6.07 -10.94 25.91
CA LYS A 79 -6.75 -10.98 27.21
C LYS A 79 -8.26 -10.71 27.14
N ASP A 80 -8.71 -10.00 26.11
CA ASP A 80 -10.10 -9.56 25.97
C ASP A 80 -10.60 -9.85 24.55
N ASP A 81 -11.22 -11.02 24.40
CA ASP A 81 -11.75 -11.50 23.12
C ASP A 81 -12.82 -10.57 22.52
N SER A 82 -13.50 -9.76 23.35
CA SER A 82 -14.48 -8.78 22.86
C SER A 82 -13.87 -7.65 22.04
N LYS A 83 -12.54 -7.49 22.11
CA LYS A 83 -11.78 -6.51 21.31
C LYS A 83 -11.24 -7.08 20.01
N ILE A 84 -11.39 -8.38 19.75
CA ILE A 84 -10.94 -9.00 18.51
C ILE A 84 -11.79 -8.44 17.37
N ILE A 85 -11.11 -7.95 16.34
CA ILE A 85 -11.78 -7.38 15.16
C ILE A 85 -12.32 -8.48 14.24
N PRO A 86 -13.31 -8.16 13.39
CA PRO A 86 -13.76 -9.07 12.35
C PRO A 86 -12.61 -9.54 11.45
N LYS A 87 -12.70 -10.77 10.92
CA LYS A 87 -11.69 -11.32 10.00
C LYS A 87 -11.74 -10.63 8.63
N GLU A 88 -12.92 -10.18 8.24
CA GLU A 88 -13.24 -9.66 6.91
C GLU A 88 -13.48 -8.16 6.98
N ALA A 89 -13.08 -7.46 5.90
CA ALA A 89 -13.31 -6.02 5.72
C ALA A 89 -13.07 -5.16 6.97
N ASN A 90 -12.04 -5.49 7.76
CA ASN A 90 -11.81 -4.84 9.06
C ASN A 90 -10.90 -3.61 8.95
N GLY A 91 -10.13 -3.52 7.87
CA GLY A 91 -9.25 -2.39 7.55
C GLY A 91 -7.98 -2.32 8.38
N ILE A 92 -7.78 -3.13 9.43
CA ILE A 92 -6.52 -3.26 10.18
C ILE A 92 -5.68 -4.42 9.63
N THR A 93 -6.29 -5.53 9.23
CA THR A 93 -5.63 -6.67 8.63
C THR A 93 -6.13 -6.86 7.20
N SER A 94 -5.27 -7.37 6.32
CA SER A 94 -5.66 -7.71 4.95
C SER A 94 -6.65 -8.86 4.97
N ASP A 95 -7.77 -8.71 4.28
CA ASP A 95 -8.84 -9.70 4.20
C ASP A 95 -8.31 -11.02 3.59
N TYR A 96 -8.44 -12.12 4.34
CA TYR A 96 -7.91 -13.42 3.93
C TYR A 96 -8.53 -13.92 2.61
N ARG A 97 -9.76 -13.49 2.26
CA ARG A 97 -10.42 -13.86 1.01
C ARG A 97 -9.67 -13.29 -0.21
N ILE A 98 -9.08 -12.10 -0.07
CA ILE A 98 -8.20 -11.51 -1.08
C ILE A 98 -6.90 -12.31 -1.21
N ALA A 99 -6.29 -12.63 -0.07
CA ALA A 99 -5.06 -13.42 -0.04
C ALA A 99 -5.27 -14.82 -0.66
N MET A 100 -6.42 -15.46 -0.39
CA MET A 100 -6.78 -16.75 -0.95
C MET A 100 -6.82 -16.70 -2.47
N GLU A 101 -7.50 -15.70 -3.04
CA GLU A 101 -7.62 -15.57 -4.48
C GLU A 101 -6.28 -15.23 -5.13
N LEU A 102 -5.48 -14.33 -4.54
CA LEU A 102 -4.12 -14.07 -5.00
C LEU A 102 -3.27 -15.35 -4.98
N ALA A 103 -3.34 -16.16 -3.92
CA ALA A 103 -2.63 -17.42 -3.84
C ALA A 103 -3.06 -18.41 -4.92
N THR A 104 -4.36 -18.47 -5.24
CA THR A 104 -4.88 -19.26 -6.37
C THR A 104 -4.29 -18.79 -7.70
N MET A 105 -4.36 -17.49 -7.98
CA MET A 105 -3.82 -16.91 -9.22
C MET A 105 -2.30 -17.08 -9.36
N ILE A 106 -1.55 -17.02 -8.24
CA ILE A 106 -0.11 -17.30 -8.24
C ILE A 106 0.14 -18.76 -8.59
N ARG A 107 -0.62 -19.71 -8.00
CA ARG A 107 -0.46 -21.13 -8.31
C ARG A 107 -0.81 -21.47 -9.76
N GLU A 108 -1.78 -20.78 -10.36
CA GLU A 108 -2.13 -20.93 -11.78
C GLU A 108 -0.96 -20.63 -12.72
N VAL A 109 -0.11 -19.65 -12.38
CA VAL A 109 1.07 -19.27 -13.20
C VAL A 109 2.37 -19.94 -12.73
N ASN A 110 2.38 -20.50 -11.52
CA ASN A 110 3.53 -21.15 -10.89
C ASN A 110 3.17 -22.53 -10.28
N PRO A 111 2.70 -23.49 -11.11
CA PRO A 111 2.22 -24.79 -10.62
C PRO A 111 3.29 -25.63 -9.89
N SER A 112 4.55 -25.61 -10.32
CA SER A 112 5.64 -26.45 -9.77
C SER A 112 6.51 -25.74 -8.73
N GLY A 113 6.43 -24.42 -8.62
CA GLY A 113 7.23 -23.63 -7.69
C GLY A 113 6.73 -23.64 -6.24
N LYS A 114 7.32 -22.78 -5.41
CA LYS A 114 6.98 -22.60 -4.00
C LYS A 114 6.16 -21.34 -3.78
N LEU A 115 5.17 -21.41 -2.91
CA LEU A 115 4.39 -20.26 -2.45
C LEU A 115 4.36 -20.22 -0.93
N TYR A 116 4.90 -19.14 -0.36
CA TYR A 116 4.88 -18.88 1.08
C TYR A 116 4.01 -17.69 1.42
N ILE A 117 3.26 -17.79 2.51
CA ILE A 117 2.72 -16.61 3.20
C ILE A 117 3.66 -16.30 4.35
N MET A 118 4.25 -15.11 4.39
CA MET A 118 5.19 -14.72 5.44
C MET A 118 4.74 -13.43 6.09
N GLU A 119 4.77 -13.33 7.42
CA GLU A 119 4.39 -12.09 8.12
C GLU A 119 5.14 -11.94 9.45
N SER A 120 5.19 -10.69 9.92
CA SER A 120 5.63 -10.22 11.23
C SER A 120 4.65 -9.15 11.73
N SER A 121 3.87 -9.50 12.76
CA SER A 121 2.85 -8.62 13.33
C SER A 121 3.44 -7.60 14.31
N GLY A 122 2.77 -6.45 14.42
CA GLY A 122 3.17 -5.34 15.29
C GLY A 122 2.72 -5.50 16.74
N ASP A 123 1.73 -6.35 17.02
CA ASP A 123 1.12 -6.55 18.34
C ASP A 123 0.64 -7.99 18.48
N GLY A 124 0.97 -8.65 19.60
CA GLY A 124 0.71 -10.08 19.80
C GLY A 124 1.65 -11.00 19.03
N SER A 125 1.37 -12.30 19.08
CA SER A 125 2.07 -13.31 18.28
C SER A 125 1.52 -13.34 16.86
N THR A 126 2.42 -13.31 15.89
CA THR A 126 2.07 -13.40 14.48
C THR A 126 1.35 -14.70 14.13
N THR A 127 1.78 -15.83 14.71
CA THR A 127 1.11 -17.13 14.48
C THR A 127 -0.35 -17.08 14.93
N LYS A 128 -0.62 -16.52 16.13
CA LYS A 128 -2.00 -16.40 16.62
C LYS A 128 -2.82 -15.40 15.82
N ASN A 129 -2.20 -14.31 15.39
CA ASN A 129 -2.84 -13.30 14.56
C ASN A 129 -3.24 -13.86 13.18
N LEU A 130 -2.37 -14.66 12.54
CA LEU A 130 -2.67 -15.38 11.30
C LEU A 130 -3.90 -16.29 11.49
N GLU A 131 -3.91 -17.10 12.55
CA GLU A 131 -5.03 -17.99 12.87
C GLU A 131 -6.36 -17.23 13.04
N LEU A 132 -6.34 -16.19 13.88
CA LEU A 132 -7.53 -15.38 14.17
C LEU A 132 -8.08 -14.72 12.90
N MET A 133 -7.22 -14.26 12.01
CA MET A 133 -7.60 -13.57 10.77
C MET A 133 -7.86 -14.51 9.59
N GLY A 134 -7.87 -15.83 9.80
CA GLY A 134 -8.25 -16.80 8.77
C GLY A 134 -7.11 -17.26 7.86
N TYR A 135 -5.86 -16.89 8.16
CA TYR A 135 -4.64 -17.39 7.50
C TYR A 135 -4.25 -18.75 8.07
N VAL A 136 -5.13 -19.73 7.89
CA VAL A 136 -4.95 -21.11 8.31
C VAL A 136 -4.82 -22.02 7.09
N LYS A 137 -4.02 -23.08 7.19
CA LYS A 137 -3.71 -23.97 6.05
C LYS A 137 -4.97 -24.52 5.35
N ALA A 138 -6.07 -24.74 6.07
CA ALA A 138 -7.34 -25.18 5.50
C ALA A 138 -7.93 -24.20 4.47
N ASN A 139 -7.74 -22.89 4.66
CA ASN A 139 -8.17 -21.85 3.71
C ASN A 139 -7.18 -21.67 2.55
N PHE A 140 -5.95 -22.18 2.69
CA PHE A 140 -4.85 -22.01 1.75
C PHE A 140 -4.22 -23.35 1.32
N PRO A 141 -4.99 -24.29 0.74
CA PRO A 141 -4.43 -25.57 0.27
C PRO A 141 -3.28 -25.39 -0.73
N GLN A 142 -3.30 -24.33 -1.53
CA GLN A 142 -2.33 -23.97 -2.57
C GLN A 142 -1.00 -23.37 -2.08
N VAL A 143 -0.94 -22.92 -0.82
CA VAL A 143 0.26 -22.30 -0.21
C VAL A 143 1.12 -23.36 0.45
N ASP A 144 2.40 -23.49 0.12
CA ASP A 144 3.29 -24.51 0.69
C ASP A 144 3.46 -24.34 2.21
N GLU A 145 3.66 -23.12 2.70
CA GLU A 145 3.91 -22.82 4.11
C GLU A 145 3.37 -21.43 4.51
N ILE A 146 2.80 -21.33 5.71
CA ILE A 146 2.44 -20.05 6.35
C ILE A 146 3.44 -19.82 7.49
N ILE A 147 4.31 -18.82 7.34
CA ILE A 147 5.49 -18.60 8.14
C ILE A 147 5.33 -17.34 9.00
N SER A 148 5.47 -17.52 10.31
CA SER A 148 5.63 -16.43 11.26
C SER A 148 7.12 -16.10 11.41
N LEU A 149 7.46 -14.83 11.20
CA LEU A 149 8.83 -14.32 11.35
C LEU A 149 9.16 -13.91 12.80
N ASP A 150 8.31 -14.29 13.77
CA ASP A 150 8.51 -14.00 15.21
C ASP A 150 9.77 -14.68 15.77
N TYR A 151 10.12 -15.84 15.20
CA TYR A 151 11.18 -16.73 15.69
C TYR A 151 12.38 -16.80 14.74
N THR A 152 12.34 -16.11 13.60
CA THR A 152 13.49 -16.02 12.70
C THR A 152 14.66 -15.39 13.45
N GLY A 153 15.82 -16.04 13.39
CA GLY A 153 17.00 -15.65 14.13
C GLY A 153 17.22 -16.43 15.42
N ASP A 154 16.43 -17.49 15.67
CA ASP A 154 16.46 -18.49 16.76
C ASP A 154 16.40 -17.97 18.22
N THR A 155 17.05 -16.85 18.53
CA THR A 155 17.22 -16.25 19.85
C THR A 155 17.42 -14.74 19.73
N TYR A 156 17.27 -14.04 20.85
CA TYR A 156 17.29 -12.58 20.88
C TYR A 156 18.59 -11.99 20.31
N ARG A 157 18.46 -11.22 19.22
CA ARG A 157 19.54 -10.52 18.51
C ARG A 157 20.66 -11.42 17.98
N ASN A 158 20.40 -12.72 17.77
CA ASN A 158 21.37 -13.59 17.14
C ASN A 158 21.42 -13.35 15.61
N VAL A 159 22.24 -12.38 15.22
CA VAL A 159 22.48 -12.01 13.81
C VAL A 159 23.23 -13.08 13.02
N ASN A 160 23.74 -14.14 13.68
CA ASN A 160 24.49 -15.23 13.06
C ASN A 160 23.66 -16.52 12.95
N ALA A 161 22.37 -16.48 13.25
CA ALA A 161 21.47 -17.62 13.09
C ALA A 161 21.42 -18.10 11.63
N SER A 162 21.24 -19.40 11.42
CA SER A 162 21.33 -20.02 10.09
C SER A 162 20.20 -19.62 9.13
N ASP A 163 19.09 -19.12 9.67
CA ASP A 163 17.89 -18.67 8.95
C ASP A 163 17.88 -17.14 8.74
N ILE A 164 18.96 -16.44 9.07
CA ILE A 164 19.14 -15.01 8.89
C ILE A 164 20.15 -14.73 7.78
N VAL A 165 19.89 -13.69 7.00
CA VAL A 165 20.88 -13.09 6.09
C VAL A 165 21.08 -11.62 6.41
N GLY A 166 22.34 -11.22 6.62
CA GLY A 166 22.74 -9.84 6.89
C GLY A 166 23.29 -9.16 5.65
N ILE A 167 22.63 -8.10 5.20
CA ILE A 167 22.96 -7.35 4.00
C ILE A 167 23.58 -6.01 4.38
N ASP A 168 24.68 -5.65 3.73
CA ASP A 168 25.33 -4.37 3.94
C ASP A 168 24.37 -3.22 3.59
N ALA A 169 24.49 -2.12 4.33
CA ALA A 169 23.68 -0.93 4.08
C ALA A 169 23.80 -0.48 2.61
N PRO A 170 22.71 0.02 2.00
CA PRO A 170 22.79 0.54 0.63
C PRO A 170 23.76 1.73 0.56
N LYS A 171 24.40 1.95 -0.59
CA LYS A 171 25.43 3.01 -0.76
C LYS A 171 24.93 4.40 -0.33
N ASP A 172 23.65 4.66 -0.50
CA ASP A 172 22.95 5.90 -0.18
C ASP A 172 22.15 5.83 1.13
N GLN A 173 22.57 4.97 2.07
CA GLN A 173 21.94 4.75 3.37
C GLN A 173 21.53 6.07 4.04
N LYS A 174 20.23 6.19 4.32
CA LYS A 174 19.60 7.36 4.95
C LYS A 174 19.48 7.20 6.47
N TYR A 175 19.32 5.97 6.96
CA TYR A 175 19.15 5.66 8.36
C TYR A 175 20.49 5.51 9.07
N LYS A 176 20.73 6.35 10.08
CA LYS A 176 22.03 6.41 10.80
C LYS A 176 21.96 5.92 12.25
N LYS A 177 20.82 5.36 12.66
CA LYS A 177 20.55 4.94 14.04
C LYS A 177 20.41 3.42 14.17
N LEU A 178 21.05 2.64 13.30
CA LEU A 178 21.11 1.18 13.47
C LEU A 178 21.79 0.85 14.79
N ALA A 179 21.28 -0.17 15.46
CA ALA A 179 21.86 -0.63 16.70
C ALA A 179 23.25 -1.25 16.48
N SER A 180 24.14 -1.15 17.48
CA SER A 180 25.52 -1.63 17.36
C SER A 180 25.62 -3.12 17.03
N TRP A 181 24.78 -3.96 17.64
CA TRP A 181 24.76 -5.42 17.39
C TRP A 181 24.38 -5.79 15.95
N MET A 182 23.80 -4.86 15.19
CA MET A 182 23.46 -5.06 13.79
C MET A 182 24.66 -4.90 12.86
N ASN A 183 25.81 -4.42 13.35
CA ASN A 183 27.04 -4.27 12.57
C ASN A 183 26.86 -3.43 11.28
N ASN A 184 26.00 -2.40 11.33
CA ASN A 184 25.61 -1.57 10.17
C ASN A 184 25.04 -2.37 8.98
N LYS A 185 24.37 -3.50 9.27
CA LYS A 185 23.66 -4.33 8.29
C LYS A 185 22.15 -4.32 8.52
N TYR A 186 21.41 -4.69 7.49
CA TYR A 186 19.99 -4.95 7.52
C TYR A 186 19.78 -6.46 7.39
N TYR A 187 18.98 -7.04 8.28
CA TYR A 187 18.79 -8.49 8.37
C TYR A 187 17.41 -8.89 7.88
N PHE A 188 17.38 -9.99 7.15
CA PHE A 188 16.18 -10.59 6.60
C PHE A 188 16.10 -12.05 7.01
N ASP A 189 14.88 -12.59 6.99
CA ASP A 189 14.70 -14.03 6.93
C ASP A 189 15.28 -14.56 5.61
N LYS A 190 16.03 -15.65 5.69
CA LYS A 190 16.72 -16.23 4.54
C LYS A 190 15.75 -16.66 3.44
N LYS A 191 14.64 -17.34 3.78
CA LYS A 191 13.63 -17.77 2.79
C LYS A 191 12.99 -16.55 2.12
N TYR A 192 12.71 -15.50 2.89
CA TYR A 192 12.18 -14.25 2.34
C TYR A 192 13.16 -13.61 1.36
N TYR A 193 14.42 -13.43 1.76
CA TYR A 193 15.41 -12.71 0.95
C TYR A 193 15.77 -13.46 -0.33
N GLU A 194 15.87 -14.79 -0.26
CA GLU A 194 16.21 -15.67 -1.39
C GLU A 194 15.03 -15.93 -2.34
N SER A 195 13.80 -15.53 -2.00
CA SER A 195 12.63 -15.69 -2.88
C SER A 195 12.81 -14.97 -4.22
N ASP A 196 12.26 -15.55 -5.29
CA ASP A 196 12.35 -14.97 -6.63
C ASP A 196 11.36 -13.81 -6.83
N VAL A 197 10.19 -13.90 -6.18
CA VAL A 197 9.10 -12.93 -6.32
C VAL A 197 8.52 -12.59 -4.96
N VAL A 198 8.36 -11.29 -4.68
CA VAL A 198 7.68 -10.77 -3.48
C VAL A 198 6.42 -10.01 -3.89
N ILE A 199 5.28 -10.42 -3.32
CA ILE A 199 3.98 -9.77 -3.48
C ILE A 199 3.55 -9.16 -2.15
N SER A 200 3.44 -7.84 -2.10
CA SER A 200 2.90 -7.13 -0.93
C SER A 200 1.38 -7.06 -0.99
N LEU A 201 0.68 -7.68 -0.04
CA LEU A 201 -0.74 -7.47 0.20
C LEU A 201 -0.91 -6.57 1.44
N THR A 202 -1.35 -5.33 1.23
CA THR A 202 -1.44 -4.31 2.28
C THR A 202 -2.86 -3.77 2.41
N CYS A 203 -3.13 -2.97 3.44
CA CYS A 203 -4.42 -2.30 3.61
C CYS A 203 -4.33 -0.81 3.25
N LEU A 204 -5.45 -0.22 2.80
CA LEU A 204 -5.57 1.21 2.55
C LEU A 204 -5.73 1.99 3.87
N LYS A 205 -4.63 2.56 4.38
CA LYS A 205 -4.63 3.27 5.66
C LYS A 205 -3.70 4.48 5.65
N ASN A 206 -4.13 5.57 6.29
CA ASN A 206 -3.17 6.58 6.75
C ASN A 206 -2.32 6.00 7.90
N HIS A 207 -1.28 6.71 8.34
CA HIS A 207 -0.41 6.23 9.42
C HIS A 207 0.23 7.38 10.20
N GLN A 208 0.07 7.41 11.53
CA GLN A 208 0.55 8.53 12.34
C GLN A 208 2.08 8.71 12.38
N ASN A 209 2.87 7.65 12.21
CA ASN A 209 4.35 7.76 12.11
C ASN A 209 4.90 7.76 10.68
N ALA A 210 4.10 7.43 9.68
CA ALA A 210 4.61 7.11 8.35
C ALA A 210 3.82 7.78 7.23
N GLY A 211 2.82 8.62 7.55
CA GLY A 211 1.90 9.25 6.62
C GLY A 211 0.89 8.27 6.04
N PHE A 212 1.39 7.23 5.37
CA PHE A 212 0.64 6.18 4.69
C PHE A 212 1.17 4.80 5.07
N THR A 213 0.31 3.79 5.14
CA THR A 213 0.74 2.40 5.37
C THR A 213 1.34 1.82 4.09
N GLY A 214 0.58 1.70 3.01
CA GLY A 214 1.12 1.32 1.70
C GLY A 214 1.87 -0.01 1.63
N GLY A 215 2.37 -0.33 0.44
CA GLY A 215 3.13 -1.53 0.16
C GLY A 215 4.58 -1.42 0.62
N ILE A 216 5.19 -0.23 0.53
CA ILE A 216 6.59 -0.02 0.93
C ILE A 216 6.77 -0.35 2.42
N LYS A 217 5.93 0.21 3.31
CA LYS A 217 6.02 -0.07 4.76
C LYS A 217 5.64 -1.52 5.08
N ASN A 218 4.67 -2.08 4.36
CA ASN A 218 4.23 -3.46 4.59
C ASN A 218 5.39 -4.44 4.41
N ILE A 219 6.27 -4.18 3.44
CA ILE A 219 7.54 -4.89 3.30
C ILE A 219 8.54 -4.41 4.33
N ALA A 220 8.90 -3.13 4.33
CA ALA A 220 10.04 -2.61 5.07
C ALA A 220 9.96 -2.80 6.59
N ILE A 221 8.75 -2.95 7.13
CA ILE A 221 8.51 -3.18 8.55
C ILE A 221 7.93 -4.59 8.79
N GLY A 222 7.05 -5.06 7.91
CA GLY A 222 6.30 -6.30 8.13
C GLY A 222 7.09 -7.58 7.85
N VAL A 223 8.28 -7.52 7.23
CA VAL A 223 9.11 -8.73 6.98
C VAL A 223 10.38 -8.78 7.83
N MET A 224 10.52 -7.84 8.77
CA MET A 224 11.67 -7.79 9.65
C MET A 224 11.67 -8.99 10.62
N PRO A 225 12.76 -9.77 10.70
CA PRO A 225 12.91 -10.81 11.72
C PRO A 225 12.76 -10.23 13.14
N GLN A 226 11.73 -10.68 13.86
CA GLN A 226 11.37 -10.04 15.13
C GLN A 226 12.46 -10.19 16.19
N GLN A 227 13.20 -11.30 16.22
CA GLN A 227 14.28 -11.49 17.21
C GLN A 227 15.44 -10.52 17.03
N ILE A 228 15.64 -9.99 15.81
CA ILE A 228 16.71 -9.02 15.51
C ILE A 228 16.25 -7.59 15.79
N TYR A 229 15.03 -7.25 15.35
CA TYR A 229 14.53 -5.88 15.35
C TYR A 229 13.68 -5.54 16.59
N ARG A 230 13.23 -6.55 17.33
CA ARG A 230 12.33 -6.43 18.48
C ARG A 230 12.73 -7.43 19.57
N SER A 231 12.08 -7.36 20.71
CA SER A 231 12.23 -8.36 21.78
C SER A 231 10.84 -8.86 22.16
N PHE A 232 10.68 -10.18 22.21
CA PHE A 232 9.46 -10.82 22.69
C PHE A 232 9.76 -11.64 23.95
N LYS A 233 8.82 -11.66 24.88
CA LYS A 233 8.78 -12.61 26.00
C LYS A 233 7.35 -13.11 26.12
N ASN A 234 7.18 -14.43 26.15
CA ASN A 234 5.87 -15.09 26.23
C ASN A 234 4.87 -14.60 25.15
N GLY A 235 5.31 -14.49 23.89
CA GLY A 235 4.44 -14.06 22.78
C GLY A 235 4.01 -12.59 22.79
N THR A 236 4.58 -11.77 23.69
CA THR A 236 4.29 -10.34 23.80
C THR A 236 5.57 -9.51 23.63
N VAL A 237 5.43 -8.32 23.05
CA VAL A 237 6.51 -7.35 22.83
C VAL A 237 7.04 -6.88 24.20
N ASN A 238 8.27 -7.28 24.54
CA ASN A 238 8.86 -7.10 25.87
C ASN A 238 9.86 -5.93 25.92
N ARG A 239 10.43 -5.50 24.79
CA ARG A 239 11.31 -4.32 24.74
C ARG A 239 11.05 -3.52 23.45
N GLY A 240 11.21 -2.20 23.57
CA GLY A 240 10.99 -1.25 22.49
C GLY A 240 11.72 -1.61 21.20
N MET A 241 11.25 -1.04 20.09
CA MET A 241 11.76 -1.34 18.75
C MET A 241 13.22 -0.92 18.60
N ALA A 242 14.03 -1.74 17.93
CA ALA A 242 15.43 -1.42 17.61
C ALA A 242 15.55 -0.24 16.64
N ILE A 243 14.43 0.16 16.02
CA ILE A 243 14.33 1.27 15.08
C ILE A 243 13.45 2.38 15.68
N SER A 244 13.90 3.62 15.50
CA SER A 244 13.14 4.83 15.76
C SER A 244 11.85 4.89 14.94
N HIS A 245 10.76 5.29 15.59
CA HIS A 245 9.43 5.50 15.00
C HIS A 245 9.08 6.99 14.83
N GLU A 246 10.10 7.85 14.88
CA GLU A 246 9.98 9.25 14.47
C GLU A 246 9.79 9.34 12.96
N PHE A 247 8.96 10.26 12.48
CA PHE A 247 8.49 10.29 11.08
C PHE A 247 9.64 10.18 10.05
N TYR A 248 10.62 11.06 10.12
CA TYR A 248 11.76 11.05 9.18
C TYR A 248 12.72 9.88 9.41
N ALA A 249 12.93 9.48 10.66
CA ALA A 249 13.82 8.36 10.97
C ALA A 249 13.21 7.04 10.45
N LEU A 250 11.91 6.83 10.68
CA LEU A 250 11.18 5.68 10.15
C LEU A 250 11.18 5.70 8.62
N GLY A 251 10.93 6.85 7.99
CA GLY A 251 11.04 7.02 6.54
C GLY A 251 12.41 6.62 5.99
N ASN A 252 13.50 7.07 6.64
CA ASN A 252 14.85 6.71 6.26
C ASN A 252 15.14 5.21 6.42
N PHE A 253 14.65 4.58 7.48
CA PHE A 253 14.78 3.14 7.65
C PHE A 253 14.00 2.38 6.55
N MET A 254 12.76 2.79 6.28
CA MET A 254 11.94 2.18 5.24
C MET A 254 12.58 2.30 3.86
N HIS A 255 13.16 3.45 3.54
CA HIS A 255 13.94 3.63 2.32
C HIS A 255 15.06 2.59 2.21
N ASP A 256 15.91 2.50 3.24
CA ASP A 256 17.09 1.65 3.18
C ASP A 256 16.72 0.17 3.14
N TYR A 257 15.80 -0.28 3.99
CA TYR A 257 15.39 -1.68 4.07
C TYR A 257 14.67 -2.11 2.78
N TYR A 258 13.73 -1.29 2.29
CA TYR A 258 12.98 -1.62 1.08
C TYR A 258 13.87 -1.69 -0.16
N ALA A 259 14.87 -0.80 -0.28
CA ALA A 259 15.78 -0.78 -1.42
C ALA A 259 16.65 -2.04 -1.55
N LEU A 260 16.81 -2.83 -0.48
CA LEU A 260 17.60 -4.07 -0.49
C LEU A 260 16.82 -5.28 -1.00
N LYS A 261 15.49 -5.31 -0.79
CA LYS A 261 14.58 -6.33 -1.33
C LYS A 261 13.20 -5.71 -1.62
N PRO A 262 13.05 -5.01 -2.76
CA PRO A 262 11.75 -4.49 -3.18
C PRO A 262 10.74 -5.62 -3.44
N ALA A 263 9.46 -5.25 -3.47
CA ALA A 263 8.39 -6.13 -3.94
C ALA A 263 8.15 -5.94 -5.45
N ASP A 264 7.84 -7.03 -6.13
CA ASP A 264 7.59 -7.08 -7.57
C ASP A 264 6.14 -6.74 -7.94
N PHE A 265 5.24 -6.85 -6.96
CA PHE A 265 3.84 -6.52 -7.10
C PHE A 265 3.24 -6.09 -5.77
N VAL A 266 2.28 -5.16 -5.83
CA VAL A 266 1.49 -4.75 -4.68
C VAL A 266 0.01 -4.91 -4.98
N PHE A 267 -0.71 -5.38 -3.97
CA PHE A 267 -2.17 -5.38 -3.91
C PHE A 267 -2.60 -4.66 -2.63
N VAL A 268 -3.52 -3.71 -2.76
CA VAL A 268 -4.09 -2.97 -1.63
C VAL A 268 -5.52 -3.42 -1.43
N ASP A 269 -5.76 -4.03 -0.26
CA ASP A 269 -7.09 -4.20 0.30
C ASP A 269 -7.60 -2.86 0.82
N GLY A 270 -8.55 -2.29 0.08
CA GLY A 270 -9.30 -1.11 0.50
C GLY A 270 -10.78 -1.43 0.66
N LEU A 271 -11.19 -2.67 0.97
CA LEU A 271 -12.60 -2.98 1.21
C LEU A 271 -13.14 -2.11 2.33
N SER A 272 -12.47 -2.16 3.48
CA SER A 272 -12.52 -1.08 4.46
C SER A 272 -11.16 -0.40 4.52
N GLY A 273 -11.11 0.89 4.22
CA GLY A 273 -9.97 1.70 4.61
C GLY A 273 -9.91 1.88 6.13
N LEU A 274 -8.79 2.38 6.63
CA LEU A 274 -8.60 2.69 8.05
C LEU A 274 -7.97 4.06 8.25
N ALA A 275 -8.71 4.95 8.91
CA ALA A 275 -8.20 6.16 9.50
C ALA A 275 -7.52 5.88 10.85
N TYR A 276 -6.79 6.83 11.42
CA TYR A 276 -6.07 6.64 12.68
C TYR A 276 -5.11 5.44 12.66
N GLY A 277 -4.45 5.19 11.53
CA GLY A 277 -3.57 4.03 11.38
C GLY A 277 -2.33 4.10 12.29
N PRO A 278 -1.79 2.94 12.70
CA PRO A 278 -1.99 1.64 12.03
C PRO A 278 -3.14 0.78 12.56
N ALA A 279 -3.69 1.08 13.75
CA ALA A 279 -4.67 0.22 14.44
C ALA A 279 -5.70 1.04 15.26
N CYS A 280 -6.31 2.06 14.64
CA CYS A 280 -7.33 2.94 15.26
C CYS A 280 -6.81 3.82 16.42
N GLN A 281 -5.52 4.13 16.45
CA GLN A 281 -4.89 4.82 17.57
C GLN A 281 -5.39 6.26 17.68
N GLY A 282 -5.92 6.64 18.84
CA GLY A 282 -6.52 7.97 19.02
C GLY A 282 -7.92 8.13 18.41
N ALA A 283 -8.46 7.12 17.73
CA ALA A 283 -9.83 7.14 17.23
C ALA A 283 -10.83 7.08 18.40
N PRO A 284 -12.00 7.75 18.29
CA PRO A 284 -13.06 7.63 19.30
C PRO A 284 -13.60 6.21 19.46
N SER A 285 -13.68 5.46 18.36
CA SER A 285 -14.11 4.06 18.33
C SER A 285 -13.55 3.36 17.09
N TYR A 286 -13.67 2.03 17.04
CA TYR A 286 -13.30 1.26 15.86
C TYR A 286 -14.15 1.64 14.64
N ASN A 287 -15.47 1.78 14.84
CA ASN A 287 -16.39 2.20 13.78
C ASN A 287 -16.08 3.60 13.24
N ALA A 288 -15.60 4.51 14.08
CA ALA A 288 -15.18 5.85 13.65
C ALA A 288 -13.85 5.85 12.87
N ALA A 289 -13.04 4.78 12.99
CA ALA A 289 -11.79 4.61 12.26
C ALA A 289 -11.98 3.87 10.92
N LYS A 290 -12.95 2.95 10.83
CA LYS A 290 -13.29 2.26 9.58
C LYS A 290 -13.79 3.25 8.53
N MET A 291 -13.25 3.13 7.32
CA MET A 291 -13.69 3.87 6.15
C MET A 291 -14.31 2.90 5.15
N ASN A 292 -15.60 2.99 4.90
CA ASN A 292 -16.26 2.18 3.87
C ASN A 292 -15.82 2.65 2.47
N MET A 293 -14.78 1.99 1.93
CA MET A 293 -14.12 2.39 0.69
C MET A 293 -14.53 1.47 -0.47
N ARG A 294 -14.59 0.15 -0.21
CA ARG A 294 -14.96 -0.91 -1.16
C ARG A 294 -14.00 -0.99 -2.35
N LEU A 295 -12.75 -0.64 -2.12
CA LEU A 295 -11.71 -0.51 -3.14
C LEU A 295 -10.77 -1.71 -3.15
N MET A 296 -10.23 -2.00 -4.32
CA MET A 296 -9.01 -2.77 -4.49
C MET A 296 -8.08 -2.01 -5.41
N MET A 297 -6.77 -2.07 -5.11
CA MET A 297 -5.74 -1.47 -5.95
C MET A 297 -4.64 -2.47 -6.22
N ALA A 298 -3.98 -2.36 -7.38
CA ALA A 298 -2.78 -3.13 -7.62
C ALA A 298 -1.85 -2.48 -8.62
N SER A 299 -0.56 -2.80 -8.53
CA SER A 299 0.44 -2.39 -9.53
C SER A 299 1.70 -3.26 -9.46
N LYS A 300 2.46 -3.28 -10.55
CA LYS A 300 3.87 -3.71 -10.59
C LYS A 300 4.83 -2.61 -10.14
N ASP A 301 4.40 -1.35 -10.14
CA ASP A 301 5.15 -0.22 -9.60
C ASP A 301 4.58 0.15 -8.23
N ILE A 302 5.26 -0.29 -7.17
CA ILE A 302 4.79 -0.08 -5.80
C ILE A 302 4.74 1.40 -5.43
N ILE A 303 5.64 2.22 -5.98
CA ILE A 303 5.76 3.63 -5.64
C ILE A 303 4.61 4.38 -6.28
N ALA A 304 4.25 4.04 -7.52
CA ALA A 304 3.06 4.56 -8.18
C ALA A 304 1.79 4.18 -7.40
N ASN A 305 1.66 2.91 -7.00
CA ASN A 305 0.52 2.47 -6.21
C ASN A 305 0.43 3.19 -4.86
N ASP A 306 1.54 3.31 -4.12
CA ASP A 306 1.55 4.02 -2.84
C ASP A 306 1.32 5.52 -3.01
N THR A 307 1.72 6.09 -4.15
CA THR A 307 1.45 7.49 -4.52
C THR A 307 -0.06 7.71 -4.69
N ILE A 308 -0.73 6.84 -5.45
CA ILE A 308 -2.19 6.89 -5.62
C ILE A 308 -2.89 6.60 -4.28
N GLY A 309 -2.44 5.59 -3.52
CA GLY A 309 -3.02 5.24 -2.23
C GLY A 309 -2.92 6.37 -1.20
N ALA A 310 -1.78 7.07 -1.16
CA ALA A 310 -1.59 8.25 -0.33
C ALA A 310 -2.57 9.36 -0.69
N LEU A 311 -2.73 9.67 -1.98
CA LEU A 311 -3.71 10.65 -2.45
C LEU A 311 -5.14 10.26 -2.03
N ILE A 312 -5.53 9.00 -2.16
CA ILE A 312 -6.88 8.54 -1.79
C ILE A 312 -7.20 8.82 -0.32
N VAL A 313 -6.23 8.69 0.58
CA VAL A 313 -6.42 8.89 2.02
C VAL A 313 -6.12 10.32 2.49
N GLY A 314 -5.83 11.25 1.58
CA GLY A 314 -5.55 12.65 1.90
C GLY A 314 -4.11 12.95 2.31
N VAL A 315 -3.16 12.08 1.99
CA VAL A 315 -1.72 12.26 2.24
C VAL A 315 -1.04 12.75 0.96
N ASN A 316 -0.24 13.80 1.07
CA ASN A 316 0.56 14.34 -0.03
C ASN A 316 1.80 13.45 -0.24
N PRO A 317 1.88 12.69 -1.34
CA PRO A 317 3.01 11.81 -1.60
C PRO A 317 4.35 12.55 -1.74
N ARG A 318 4.34 13.84 -2.13
CA ARG A 318 5.56 14.66 -2.22
C ARG A 318 6.21 14.94 -0.87
N SER A 319 5.42 14.94 0.20
CA SER A 319 5.89 15.11 1.58
C SER A 319 6.47 13.81 2.15
N MET A 320 6.27 12.68 1.46
CA MET A 320 6.79 11.37 1.84
C MET A 320 8.20 11.16 1.26
N LEU A 321 9.21 11.76 1.89
CA LEU A 321 10.58 11.81 1.36
C LEU A 321 11.19 10.45 0.99
N TYR A 322 10.82 9.38 1.70
CA TYR A 322 11.31 8.03 1.37
C TYR A 322 10.79 7.54 0.01
N MET A 323 9.55 7.87 -0.37
CA MET A 323 8.98 7.48 -1.67
C MET A 323 9.70 8.19 -2.81
N LYS A 324 9.92 9.50 -2.66
CA LYS A 324 10.70 10.29 -3.62
C LYS A 324 12.12 9.74 -3.75
N SER A 325 12.80 9.48 -2.63
CA SER A 325 14.17 8.95 -2.63
C SER A 325 14.24 7.56 -3.29
N LEU A 326 13.24 6.69 -3.13
CA LEU A 326 13.17 5.41 -3.82
C LEU A 326 12.88 5.59 -5.33
N ALA A 327 12.04 6.55 -5.70
CA ALA A 327 11.73 6.87 -7.10
C ALA A 327 12.97 7.42 -7.84
N ASP A 328 13.76 8.27 -7.19
CA ASP A 328 15.02 8.82 -7.73
C ASP A 328 16.04 7.70 -8.04
N LYS A 329 15.88 6.50 -7.46
CA LYS A 329 16.68 5.30 -7.74
C LYS A 329 16.12 4.42 -8.86
N GLY A 330 15.01 4.81 -9.47
CA GLY A 330 14.35 4.06 -10.54
C GLY A 330 13.57 2.83 -10.07
N ILE A 331 13.28 2.69 -8.76
CA ILE A 331 12.47 1.58 -8.22
C ILE A 331 11.00 1.70 -8.68
N GLY A 332 10.54 2.92 -8.94
CA GLY A 332 9.19 3.22 -9.38
C GLY A 332 9.03 4.72 -9.59
N THR A 333 7.79 5.22 -9.63
CA THR A 333 7.53 6.65 -9.89
C THR A 333 6.54 7.27 -8.91
N THR A 334 6.86 8.49 -8.43
CA THR A 334 5.89 9.39 -7.79
C THR A 334 5.33 10.45 -8.77
N ASP A 335 5.85 10.48 -9.99
CA ASP A 335 5.44 11.45 -11.02
C ASP A 335 4.07 11.09 -11.60
N LEU A 336 3.05 11.85 -11.22
CA LEU A 336 1.66 11.67 -11.64
C LEU A 336 1.45 11.84 -13.15
N THR A 337 2.34 12.56 -13.84
CA THR A 337 2.30 12.67 -15.31
C THR A 337 2.69 11.37 -16.00
N ARG A 338 3.30 10.43 -15.26
CA ARG A 338 3.70 9.09 -15.73
C ARG A 338 2.91 7.96 -15.06
N ILE A 339 1.84 8.26 -14.33
CA ILE A 339 0.97 7.26 -13.70
C ILE A 339 -0.40 7.31 -14.35
N ILE A 340 -0.87 6.15 -14.81
CA ILE A 340 -2.22 5.93 -15.34
C ILE A 340 -3.01 5.07 -14.37
N VAL A 341 -4.18 5.55 -13.97
CA VAL A 341 -5.11 4.80 -13.13
C VAL A 341 -6.13 4.12 -14.02
N LYS A 342 -6.22 2.80 -13.95
CA LYS A 342 -7.17 2.00 -14.74
C LYS A 342 -8.21 1.34 -13.85
N GLY A 343 -9.46 1.34 -14.28
CA GLY A 343 -10.54 0.64 -13.61
C GLY A 343 -11.86 1.39 -13.72
N ASN A 344 -12.79 1.07 -12.82
CA ASN A 344 -14.17 1.56 -12.89
C ASN A 344 -14.41 2.84 -12.06
N ILE A 345 -13.38 3.41 -11.44
CA ILE A 345 -13.48 4.61 -10.61
C ILE A 345 -12.20 5.44 -10.73
N ARG A 346 -12.33 6.77 -10.63
CA ARG A 346 -11.19 7.70 -10.61
C ARG A 346 -10.84 8.16 -9.20
N VAL A 347 -9.60 8.63 -9.02
CA VAL A 347 -9.09 9.09 -7.72
C VAL A 347 -9.90 10.27 -7.17
N ASP A 348 -10.25 11.27 -8.01
CA ASP A 348 -11.03 12.45 -7.63
C ASP A 348 -12.41 12.11 -7.06
N GLN A 349 -12.98 10.98 -7.47
CA GLN A 349 -14.34 10.56 -7.09
C GLN A 349 -14.40 9.90 -5.71
N ILE A 350 -13.27 9.40 -5.20
CA ILE A 350 -13.23 8.60 -3.96
C ILE A 350 -12.27 9.11 -2.91
N LYS A 351 -11.34 10.01 -3.26
CA LYS A 351 -10.37 10.53 -2.30
C LYS A 351 -11.06 11.38 -1.23
N LYS A 352 -10.62 11.23 0.01
CA LYS A 352 -11.13 11.99 1.16
C LYS A 352 -10.10 11.99 2.28
N PRO A 353 -10.05 13.04 3.11
CA PRO A 353 -9.11 13.09 4.21
C PRO A 353 -9.44 12.00 5.23
N PHE A 354 -8.51 11.09 5.46
CA PHE A 354 -8.63 10.13 6.56
C PHE A 354 -8.24 10.83 7.86
N PRO A 355 -9.10 10.82 8.89
CA PRO A 355 -8.77 11.44 10.17
C PRO A 355 -7.51 10.87 10.83
N THR A 356 -6.85 11.72 11.62
CA THR A 356 -5.62 11.43 12.36
C THR A 356 -5.81 11.71 13.85
N PRO A 357 -4.95 11.15 14.72
CA PRO A 357 -5.01 11.46 16.15
C PRO A 357 -4.86 12.96 16.40
N SER A 358 -5.72 13.52 17.25
CA SER A 358 -5.63 14.90 17.74
C SER A 358 -5.21 14.95 19.22
N GLY A 359 -4.98 16.15 19.76
CA GLY A 359 -4.63 16.36 21.16
C GLY A 359 -3.24 15.84 21.54
N LEU A 360 -3.13 15.16 22.68
CA LEU A 360 -1.86 14.66 23.20
C LEU A 360 -1.18 13.69 22.24
N LEU A 361 -1.91 12.72 21.69
CA LEU A 361 -1.33 11.77 20.73
C LEU A 361 -0.91 12.44 19.43
N GLY A 362 -1.67 13.43 18.94
CA GLY A 362 -1.26 14.22 17.76
C GLY A 362 0.02 15.02 18.01
N THR A 363 0.28 15.43 19.26
CA THR A 363 1.53 16.11 19.65
C THR A 363 2.70 15.14 19.77
N VAL A 364 2.46 13.93 20.30
CA VAL A 364 3.50 12.89 20.45
C VAL A 364 3.90 12.33 19.08
N PHE A 365 2.93 12.04 18.22
CA PHE A 365 3.15 11.52 16.87
C PHE A 365 3.13 12.65 15.84
N LYS A 366 3.84 13.74 16.13
CA LYS A 366 3.81 14.95 15.31
C LYS A 366 4.24 14.65 13.88
N ILE A 367 3.26 14.63 12.98
CA ILE A 367 3.49 14.58 11.54
C ILE A 367 3.85 16.00 11.07
N PRO A 368 4.87 16.16 10.21
CA PRO A 368 5.21 17.46 9.64
C PRO A 368 4.05 18.11 8.88
N ASP A 369 4.01 19.45 8.90
CA ASP A 369 3.03 20.22 8.13
C ASP A 369 3.13 19.90 6.63
N GLY A 370 1.99 19.92 5.94
CA GLY A 370 1.92 19.62 4.50
C GLY A 370 1.97 18.13 4.14
N VAL A 371 2.08 17.22 5.11
CA VAL A 371 1.88 15.77 4.84
C VAL A 371 0.42 15.47 4.52
N PHE A 372 -0.54 16.14 5.15
CA PHE A 372 -1.95 16.07 4.77
C PHE A 372 -2.29 17.30 3.93
N TYR A 373 -2.90 17.09 2.76
CA TYR A 373 -3.29 18.20 1.89
C TYR A 373 -4.76 18.58 2.12
N ALA A 374 -5.09 19.84 1.84
CA ALA A 374 -6.43 20.39 2.02
C ALA A 374 -7.14 20.74 0.69
N ASN A 375 -6.43 20.74 -0.44
CA ASN A 375 -7.04 21.05 -1.74
C ASN A 375 -7.72 19.83 -2.36
N TYR A 376 -9.05 19.88 -2.43
CA TYR A 376 -9.90 18.90 -3.12
C TYR A 376 -10.68 19.53 -4.28
N ASN A 377 -10.33 20.75 -4.67
CA ASN A 377 -11.02 21.47 -5.73
C ASN A 377 -10.51 21.04 -7.09
N ALA A 378 -11.43 20.86 -8.03
CA ALA A 378 -11.10 20.58 -9.42
C ALA A 378 -10.24 21.72 -10.03
N PRO A 379 -9.21 21.40 -10.84
CA PRO A 379 -8.42 22.42 -11.52
C PRO A 379 -9.27 23.17 -12.55
N LYS A 380 -8.92 24.41 -12.84
CA LYS A 380 -9.59 25.16 -13.91
C LYS A 380 -9.25 24.53 -15.26
N ALA A 381 -10.27 24.06 -15.98
CA ALA A 381 -10.14 23.63 -17.36
C ALA A 381 -11.46 23.89 -18.08
N GLU A 382 -11.38 24.45 -19.28
CA GLU A 382 -12.54 24.75 -20.11
C GLU A 382 -12.23 24.42 -21.56
N LEU A 383 -13.15 23.71 -22.22
CA LEU A 383 -13.06 23.41 -23.64
C LEU A 383 -13.53 24.63 -24.45
N LYS A 384 -12.63 25.24 -25.23
CA LYS A 384 -12.93 26.43 -26.04
C LYS A 384 -13.41 26.10 -27.44
N SER A 385 -12.78 25.11 -28.05
CA SER A 385 -13.20 24.57 -29.33
C SER A 385 -12.82 23.11 -29.41
N VAL A 386 -13.60 22.37 -30.18
CA VAL A 386 -13.37 20.96 -30.47
C VAL A 386 -13.87 20.65 -31.87
N ILE A 387 -13.02 19.99 -32.65
CA ILE A 387 -13.32 19.52 -33.98
C ILE A 387 -12.86 18.07 -34.05
N VAL A 388 -13.75 17.17 -34.46
CA VAL A 388 -13.44 15.77 -34.71
C VAL A 388 -13.77 15.47 -36.17
N GLU A 389 -12.74 15.52 -37.01
CA GLU A 389 -12.87 15.37 -38.47
C GLU A 389 -11.65 14.61 -38.99
N ASP A 390 -11.85 13.85 -40.07
CA ASP A 390 -10.79 13.09 -40.75
C ASP A 390 -9.95 12.19 -39.83
N GLY A 391 -10.56 11.61 -38.80
CA GLY A 391 -9.88 10.73 -37.83
C GLY A 391 -8.98 11.46 -36.83
N LYS A 392 -9.14 12.77 -36.66
CA LYS A 392 -8.37 13.57 -35.72
C LYS A 392 -9.25 14.33 -34.74
N LEU A 393 -8.76 14.45 -33.51
CA LEU A 393 -9.29 15.37 -32.50
C LEU A 393 -8.40 16.62 -32.48
N LYS A 394 -8.99 17.77 -32.80
CA LYS A 394 -8.41 19.09 -32.59
C LYS A 394 -9.18 19.83 -31.51
N ALA A 395 -8.57 20.03 -30.35
CA ALA A 395 -9.19 20.72 -29.23
C ALA A 395 -8.31 21.86 -28.69
N THR A 396 -8.95 22.97 -28.34
CA THR A 396 -8.30 24.09 -27.64
C THR A 396 -8.85 24.14 -26.22
N LEU A 397 -7.98 24.04 -25.21
CA LEU A 397 -8.38 24.16 -23.82
C LEU A 397 -7.82 25.45 -23.23
N ASN A 398 -8.63 26.10 -22.40
CA ASN A 398 -8.15 27.09 -21.44
C ASN A 398 -7.97 26.39 -20.09
N VAL A 399 -6.72 26.19 -19.66
CA VAL A 399 -6.39 25.48 -18.41
C VAL A 399 -5.68 26.39 -17.42
N GLY A 400 -5.91 26.16 -16.14
CA GLY A 400 -5.15 26.78 -15.06
C GLY A 400 -3.71 26.24 -14.99
N SER A 401 -2.81 27.01 -14.38
CA SER A 401 -1.39 26.64 -14.21
C SER A 401 -1.18 25.40 -13.33
N GLU A 402 -2.21 25.00 -12.59
CA GLU A 402 -2.22 23.80 -11.74
C GLU A 402 -2.36 22.49 -12.53
N VAL A 403 -2.82 22.54 -13.80
CA VAL A 403 -3.00 21.32 -14.61
C VAL A 403 -1.64 20.75 -15.00
N ILE A 404 -1.42 19.47 -14.67
CA ILE A 404 -0.17 18.74 -14.95
C ILE A 404 -0.33 17.70 -16.06
N LYS A 405 -1.55 17.22 -16.30
CA LYS A 405 -1.85 16.29 -17.40
C LYS A 405 -3.31 16.38 -17.82
N VAL A 406 -3.58 16.05 -19.08
CA VAL A 406 -4.91 15.83 -19.64
C VAL A 406 -4.95 14.44 -20.25
N GLU A 407 -5.82 13.58 -19.73
CA GLU A 407 -6.07 12.25 -20.31
C GLU A 407 -7.27 12.33 -21.27
N ILE A 408 -7.18 11.68 -22.42
CA ILE A 408 -8.21 11.70 -23.46
C ILE A 408 -8.77 10.30 -23.64
N TYR A 409 -10.09 10.18 -23.56
CA TYR A 409 -10.80 8.90 -23.62
C TYR A 409 -11.82 8.87 -24.76
N ASN A 410 -11.94 7.71 -25.40
CA ASN A 410 -13.07 7.31 -26.22
C ASN A 410 -13.83 6.20 -25.48
N GLY A 411 -15.01 6.53 -24.93
CA GLY A 411 -15.68 5.64 -23.98
C GLY A 411 -14.82 5.37 -22.75
N SER A 412 -14.44 4.11 -22.54
CA SER A 412 -13.53 3.68 -21.45
C SER A 412 -12.07 3.48 -21.89
N GLU A 413 -11.78 3.65 -23.19
CA GLU A 413 -10.44 3.47 -23.74
C GLU A 413 -9.64 4.77 -23.63
N LEU A 414 -8.47 4.70 -22.99
CA LEU A 414 -7.51 5.81 -22.97
C LEU A 414 -6.83 5.91 -24.33
N VAL A 415 -7.04 7.03 -25.02
CA VAL A 415 -6.49 7.32 -26.36
C VAL A 415 -5.10 7.94 -26.23
N ASP A 416 -4.96 8.99 -25.42
CA ASP A 416 -3.68 9.69 -25.25
C ASP A 416 -3.60 10.43 -23.90
N VAL A 417 -2.38 10.83 -23.53
CA VAL A 417 -2.05 11.55 -22.30
C VAL A 417 -1.16 12.75 -22.64
N ILE A 418 -1.73 13.94 -22.57
CA ILE A 418 -1.03 15.20 -22.82
C ILE A 418 -0.46 15.71 -21.49
N THR A 419 0.81 16.12 -21.47
CA THR A 419 1.51 16.61 -20.26
C THR A 419 2.09 18.01 -20.42
N ASN A 420 1.97 18.59 -21.60
CA ASN A 420 2.42 19.94 -21.93
C ASN A 420 1.56 20.50 -23.08
N ASN A 421 1.67 21.80 -23.34
CA ASN A 421 0.99 22.46 -24.47
C ASN A 421 -0.53 22.23 -24.53
N PHE A 422 -1.21 22.27 -23.39
CA PHE A 422 -2.65 22.00 -23.27
C PHE A 422 -3.56 22.93 -24.09
N SER A 423 -3.04 24.07 -24.55
CA SER A 423 -3.78 25.03 -25.37
C SER A 423 -4.10 24.51 -26.78
N LEU A 424 -3.40 23.49 -27.26
CA LEU A 424 -3.68 22.86 -28.55
C LEU A 424 -3.43 21.36 -28.46
N ILE A 425 -4.50 20.59 -28.53
CA ILE A 425 -4.48 19.14 -28.66
C ILE A 425 -4.78 18.81 -30.11
N ASP A 426 -3.88 18.08 -30.77
CA ASP A 426 -4.03 17.57 -32.14
C ASP A 426 -3.53 16.13 -32.16
N ILE A 427 -4.46 15.17 -32.09
CA ILE A 427 -4.16 13.75 -31.98
C ILE A 427 -5.03 12.94 -32.93
N GLU A 428 -4.59 11.72 -33.25
CA GLU A 428 -5.45 10.72 -33.89
C GLU A 428 -6.59 10.34 -32.94
N PHE A 429 -7.82 10.31 -33.45
CA PHE A 429 -9.01 10.01 -32.66
C PHE A 429 -10.09 9.38 -33.53
N SER A 430 -10.59 8.21 -33.12
CA SER A 430 -11.71 7.54 -33.76
C SER A 430 -13.02 7.86 -33.04
N GLY A 431 -14.08 8.12 -33.79
CA GLY A 431 -15.41 8.43 -33.25
C GLY A 431 -15.80 9.90 -33.41
N SER A 432 -16.93 10.28 -32.80
CA SER A 432 -17.50 11.63 -32.90
C SER A 432 -17.67 12.32 -31.54
N SER A 433 -17.39 11.62 -30.44
CA SER A 433 -17.50 12.12 -29.08
C SER A 433 -16.44 11.51 -28.18
N GLY A 434 -16.11 12.18 -27.08
CA GLY A 434 -15.08 11.72 -26.17
C GLY A 434 -15.06 12.48 -24.84
N THR A 435 -14.06 12.18 -24.02
CA THR A 435 -13.87 12.82 -22.72
C THR A 435 -12.42 13.23 -22.53
N LEU A 436 -12.19 14.48 -22.15
CA LEU A 436 -10.91 14.96 -21.64
C LEU A 436 -11.00 15.10 -20.14
N ILE A 437 -9.99 14.64 -19.43
CA ILE A 437 -9.89 14.77 -17.99
C ILE A 437 -8.60 15.51 -17.65
N ALA A 438 -8.73 16.76 -17.21
CA ALA A 438 -7.62 17.59 -16.78
C ALA A 438 -7.35 17.39 -15.29
N TYR A 439 -6.11 17.05 -14.93
CA TYR A 439 -5.71 16.75 -13.56
C TYR A 439 -4.69 17.76 -13.03
N ASP A 440 -4.81 18.08 -11.73
CA ASP A 440 -3.75 18.76 -10.97
C ASP A 440 -2.75 17.77 -10.32
N ASP A 441 -1.79 18.32 -9.58
CA ASP A 441 -0.74 17.57 -8.87
C ASP A 441 -1.22 16.79 -7.62
N LEU A 442 -2.52 16.77 -7.36
CA LEU A 442 -3.19 15.96 -6.35
C LEU A 442 -4.26 15.03 -6.97
N LEU A 443 -4.31 14.93 -8.30
CA LEU A 443 -5.35 14.24 -9.06
C LEU A 443 -6.77 14.71 -8.69
N ASN A 444 -6.95 15.99 -8.35
CA ASN A 444 -8.26 16.62 -8.58
C ASN A 444 -8.49 16.69 -10.09
N ALA A 445 -9.74 16.58 -10.53
CA ALA A 445 -10.06 16.44 -11.94
C ALA A 445 -11.19 17.37 -12.38
N THR A 446 -11.04 17.93 -13.58
CA THR A 446 -12.13 18.54 -14.34
C THR A 446 -12.40 17.68 -15.57
N VAL A 447 -13.65 17.27 -15.73
CA VAL A 447 -14.11 16.41 -16.82
C VAL A 447 -14.80 17.25 -17.87
N LEU A 448 -14.35 17.14 -19.12
CA LEU A 448 -14.86 17.88 -20.27
C LEU A 448 -15.29 16.85 -21.32
N THR A 449 -16.55 16.89 -21.74
CA THR A 449 -17.10 16.02 -22.80
C THR A 449 -17.28 16.81 -24.08
N PHE A 450 -17.09 16.17 -25.23
CA PHE A 450 -17.32 16.74 -26.56
C PHE A 450 -18.07 15.77 -27.45
#